data_AF-A0A931AVW6-F1
#
_entry.id   AF-A0A931AVW6-F1
#
_cell.length_a   1.000
_cell.length_b   1.000
_cell.length_c   1.000
_cell.angle_alpha   90.00
_cell.angle_beta   90.00
_cell.angle_gamma   90.00
#
_symmetry.space_group_name_H-M   'P 1'
#
loop_
_entity.id
_entity.type
_entity.pdbx_description
1 polymer ?
#
loop_
_entity_poly.entity_id
_entity_poly.type
_entity_poly.pdbx_seq_one_letter_code
_entity_poly.pdbx_strand_id
1 'polypeptide(L)'
;MKLAGDKKFVLNIPEDVYQAMKLPESEKEERLMEELALALYEEKILSFGKARELADMSKWEFHDLLNKRGIKRHYNEENLEEDIEYGS
;
A
#
# COMPACT_ATOMS: atom_id res chain seq x y z
N MET A 1 -23.46 -11.55 4.87
CA MET A 1 -22.61 -10.62 4.10
C MET A 1 -22.54 -9.31 4.88
N LYS A 2 -21.47 -9.09 5.65
CA LYS A 2 -21.28 -7.83 6.39
C LYS A 2 -20.72 -6.81 5.39
N LEU A 3 -21.49 -5.77 5.09
CA LEU A 3 -20.97 -4.58 4.43
C LEU A 3 -19.89 -4.01 5.36
N ALA A 4 -18.62 -4.12 4.98
CA ALA A 4 -17.56 -3.38 5.64
C ALA A 4 -17.86 -1.90 5.38
N GLY A 5 -18.40 -1.20 6.37
CA GLY A 5 -18.68 0.23 6.24
C GLY A 5 -17.38 1.00 6.05
N ASP A 6 -17.42 2.00 5.18
CA ASP A 6 -16.27 2.88 4.92
C ASP A 6 -15.75 3.47 6.24
N LYS A 7 -14.54 3.07 6.63
CA LYS A 7 -13.85 3.71 7.74
C LYS A 7 -13.08 4.90 7.20
N LYS A 8 -13.62 6.10 7.38
CA LYS A 8 -12.90 7.33 7.05
C LYS A 8 -11.89 7.66 8.15
N PHE A 9 -10.61 7.58 7.82
CA PHE A 9 -9.50 8.04 8.64
C PHE A 9 -8.80 9.20 7.93
N VAL A 10 -8.44 10.26 8.64
CA VAL A 10 -7.73 11.43 8.08
C VAL A 10 -6.37 11.51 8.74
N LEU A 11 -5.31 11.38 7.94
CA LEU A 11 -3.94 11.59 8.37
C LEU A 11 -3.58 13.06 8.22
N ASN A 12 -3.28 13.74 9.33
CA ASN A 12 -2.81 15.13 9.31
C ASN A 12 -1.29 15.13 9.34
N ILE A 13 -0.67 15.70 8.31
CA ILE A 13 0.78 15.90 8.24
C ILE A 13 1.06 17.35 8.65
N PRO A 14 1.97 17.61 9.59
CA PRO A 14 2.40 18.96 9.91
C PRO A 14 2.88 19.70 8.66
N GLU A 15 2.50 20.97 8.52
CA GLU A 15 2.79 21.77 7.33
C GLU A 15 4.29 21.85 7.03
N ASP A 16 5.12 22.02 8.05
CA ASP A 16 6.57 22.06 7.92
C ASP A 16 7.15 20.74 7.38
N VAL A 17 6.61 19.59 7.82
CA VAL A 17 6.97 18.27 7.30
C VAL A 17 6.49 18.10 5.86
N TYR A 18 5.27 18.51 5.54
CA TYR A 18 4.71 18.43 4.20
C TYR A 18 5.48 19.31 3.19
N GLN A 19 5.88 20.51 3.59
CA GLN A 19 6.69 21.42 2.77
C GLN A 19 8.15 20.96 2.65
N ALA A 20 8.68 20.22 3.63
CA ALA A 20 10.02 19.65 3.55
C ALA A 20 10.15 18.50 2.53
N MET A 21 9.04 17.93 2.06
CA MET A 21 9.03 16.93 1.00
C MET A 21 9.46 17.57 -0.32
N LYS A 22 10.65 17.21 -0.80
CA LYS A 22 11.24 17.71 -2.06
C LYS A 22 10.64 17.01 -3.28
N LEU A 23 9.32 17.09 -3.41
CA LEU A 23 8.53 16.51 -4.50
C LEU A 23 7.54 17.55 -5.02
N PRO A 24 7.14 17.49 -6.30
CA PRO A 24 6.02 18.28 -6.81
C PRO A 24 4.76 18.04 -5.98
N GLU A 25 3.94 19.08 -5.77
CA GLU A 25 2.68 18.97 -5.00
C GLU A 25 1.77 17.85 -5.51
N SER A 26 1.71 17.66 -6.83
CA SER A 26 0.91 16.60 -7.47
C SER A 26 1.38 15.18 -7.15
N GLU A 27 2.63 14.99 -6.70
CA GLU A 27 3.22 13.67 -6.44
C GLU A 27 3.31 13.34 -4.95
N LYS A 28 3.13 14.32 -4.06
CA LYS A 28 3.31 14.12 -2.61
C LYS A 28 2.31 13.13 -2.04
N GLU A 29 1.04 13.24 -2.40
CA GLU A 29 -0.02 12.34 -1.91
C GLU A 29 0.21 10.91 -2.39
N GLU A 30 0.45 10.71 -3.68
CA GLU A 30 0.77 9.40 -4.26
C GLU A 30 2.00 8.78 -3.57
N ARG A 31 3.07 9.56 -3.38
CA ARG A 31 4.26 9.08 -2.66
C ARG A 31 3.92 8.65 -1.23
N LEU A 32 3.11 9.42 -0.51
CA LEU A 32 2.75 9.09 0.87
C LEU A 32 1.96 7.78 0.95
N MET A 33 1.04 7.56 0.01
CA MET A 33 0.25 6.34 -0.07
C MET A 33 1.13 5.13 -0.41
N GLU A 34 2.08 5.28 -1.35
CA GLU A 34 3.08 4.24 -1.63
C GLU A 34 3.91 3.87 -0.40
N GLU A 35 4.50 4.86 0.28
CA GLU A 35 5.37 4.62 1.44
C GLU A 35 4.58 3.98 2.58
N LEU A 36 3.33 4.39 2.79
CA LEU A 36 2.43 3.77 3.76
C LEU A 36 2.12 2.32 3.39
N ALA A 37 1.79 2.04 2.12
CA ALA A 37 1.51 0.70 1.65
C ALA A 37 2.72 -0.24 1.80
N LEU A 38 3.92 0.23 1.46
CA LEU A 38 5.16 -0.53 1.60
C LEU A 38 5.47 -0.83 3.07
N ALA A 39 5.39 0.17 3.95
CA ALA A 39 5.64 -0.03 5.37
C ALA A 39 4.65 -1.03 6.00
N LEU A 40 3.37 -0.93 5.66
CA LEU A 40 2.36 -1.85 6.18
C LEU A 40 2.50 -3.27 5.62
N TYR A 41 2.97 -3.43 4.38
CA TYR A 41 3.28 -4.73 3.80
C TYR A 41 4.51 -5.37 4.44
N GLU A 42 5.59 -4.61 4.60
CA GLU A 42 6.85 -5.09 5.18
C GLU A 42 6.68 -5.52 6.65
N GLU A 43 5.83 -4.81 7.40
CA GLU A 43 5.44 -5.17 8.77
C GLU A 43 4.37 -6.29 8.83
N LYS A 44 3.99 -6.86 7.68
CA LYS A 44 2.97 -7.92 7.54
C LYS A 44 1.58 -7.55 8.12
N ILE A 45 1.30 -6.25 8.18
CA ILE A 45 0.00 -5.72 8.61
C ILE A 45 -0.99 -5.80 7.45
N LEU A 46 -0.53 -5.46 6.24
CA LEU A 46 -1.27 -5.65 5.02
C LEU A 46 -0.70 -6.81 4.21
N SER A 47 -1.61 -7.58 3.64
CA SER A 47 -1.30 -8.51 2.57
C SER A 47 -0.88 -7.76 1.30
N PHE A 48 -0.31 -8.48 0.34
CA PHE A 48 0.05 -7.90 -0.95
C PHE A 48 -1.14 -7.30 -1.68
N GLY A 49 -2.29 -7.99 -1.70
CA GLY A 49 -3.50 -7.51 -2.36
C GLY A 49 -4.01 -6.21 -1.77
N LYS A 50 -4.02 -6.08 -0.43
CA LYS A 50 -4.45 -4.84 0.24
C LYS A 50 -3.42 -3.73 0.22
N ALA A 51 -2.13 -4.04 0.23
CA ALA A 51 -1.08 -3.03 0.11
C ALA A 51 -1.10 -2.39 -1.29
N ARG A 52 -1.21 -3.18 -2.37
CA ARG A 52 -1.32 -2.61 -3.72
C ARG A 52 -2.62 -1.84 -3.94
N GLU A 53 -3.73 -2.27 -3.31
CA GLU A 53 -5.01 -1.54 -3.35
C GLU A 53 -4.88 -0.18 -2.65
N LEU A 54 -4.18 -0.12 -1.51
CA LEU A 54 -3.90 1.13 -0.79
C LEU A 54 -3.03 2.09 -1.62
N ALA A 55 -2.06 1.57 -2.37
CA ALA A 55 -1.19 2.34 -3.25
C ALA A 55 -1.83 2.68 -4.62
N ASP A 56 -3.07 2.24 -4.88
CA ASP A 56 -3.74 2.34 -6.18
C ASP A 56 -2.90 1.77 -7.35
N MET A 57 -2.28 0.61 -7.12
CA MET A 57 -1.36 -0.04 -8.06
C MET A 57 -1.85 -1.40 -8.54
N SER A 58 -1.54 -1.69 -9.80
CA SER A 58 -1.64 -3.05 -10.34
C SER A 58 -0.63 -3.99 -9.65
N LYS A 59 -0.84 -5.30 -9.81
CA LYS A 59 0.10 -6.33 -9.31
C LYS A 59 1.52 -6.11 -9.84
N TRP A 60 1.67 -5.72 -11.11
CA TRP A 60 2.97 -5.51 -11.74
C TRP A 60 3.68 -4.26 -11.23
N GLU A 61 2.95 -3.15 -11.09
CA GLU A 61 3.50 -1.89 -10.57
C GLU A 61 3.97 -2.04 -9.12
N PHE A 62 3.16 -2.66 -8.27
CA PHE A 62 3.53 -2.86 -6.87
C PHE A 62 4.70 -3.84 -6.73
N HIS A 63 4.78 -4.87 -7.57
CA HIS A 63 5.94 -5.75 -7.63
C HIS A 63 7.23 -5.02 -8.04
N ASP A 64 7.16 -4.11 -9.01
CA ASP A 64 8.29 -3.29 -9.42
C ASP A 64 8.71 -2.32 -8.30
N LEU A 65 7.74 -1.74 -7.59
CA LEU A 65 7.98 -0.88 -6.43
C LEU A 65 8.70 -1.63 -5.30
N LEU A 66 8.25 -2.84 -4.93
CA LEU A 66 8.93 -3.68 -3.95
C LEU A 66 10.38 -3.97 -4.34
N ASN A 67 10.62 -4.29 -5.62
CA ASN A 67 11.96 -4.55 -6.13
C ASN A 67 12.85 -3.30 -6.04
N LYS A 68 12.33 -2.12 -6.46
CA LYS A 68 13.03 -0.83 -6.38
C LYS A 68 13.40 -0.46 -4.95
N ARG A 69 12.58 -0.86 -3.98
CA ARG A 69 12.79 -0.59 -2.55
C ARG A 69 13.57 -1.68 -1.82
N GLY A 70 13.87 -2.79 -2.49
CA GLY A 70 14.60 -3.92 -1.89
C GLY A 70 13.79 -4.70 -0.86
N ILE A 71 12.46 -4.58 -0.88
CA ILE A 71 11.59 -5.26 0.08
C ILE A 71 11.38 -6.70 -0.37
N LYS A 72 11.67 -7.66 0.52
CA LYS A 72 11.58 -9.09 0.22
C LYS A 72 10.12 -9.53 0.16
N ARG A 73 9.75 -10.17 -0.94
CA ARG A 73 8.40 -10.74 -1.11
C ARG A 73 8.09 -11.81 -0.08
N HIS A 74 6.86 -11.79 0.41
CA HIS A 74 6.29 -12.80 1.29
C HIS A 74 5.48 -13.81 0.49
N TYR A 75 6.16 -14.60 -0.36
CA TYR A 75 5.53 -15.59 -1.27
C TYR A 75 4.54 -16.55 -0.59
N ASN A 76 4.72 -16.84 0.70
CA ASN A 76 3.83 -17.75 1.43
C ASN A 76 2.53 -17.07 1.88
N GLU A 77 2.53 -15.76 2.07
CA GLU A 77 1.36 -14.97 2.51
C GLU A 77 0.57 -14.45 1.30
N GLU A 78 1.25 -14.18 0.18
CA GLU A 78 0.64 -13.76 -1.10
C GLU A 78 -0.34 -14.79 -1.68
N ASN A 79 -0.08 -16.09 -1.45
CA ASN A 79 -0.92 -17.17 -1.97
C ASN A 79 -2.22 -17.36 -1.18
N LEU A 80 -2.30 -16.90 0.08
CA LEU A 80 -3.50 -17.11 0.90
C LEU A 80 -4.68 -16.25 0.45
N GLU A 81 -4.41 -15.12 -0.22
CA GLU A 81 -5.46 -14.27 -0.82
C GLU A 81 -5.93 -14.78 -2.18
N GLU A 82 -5.05 -15.39 -2.99
CA GLU A 82 -5.43 -16.01 -4.26
C GLU A 82 -6.42 -17.18 -4.04
N ASP A 83 -6.30 -17.91 -2.91
CA ASP A 83 -7.24 -18.98 -2.54
C ASP A 83 -8.63 -18.47 -2.11
N ILE A 84 -8.77 -17.21 -1.68
CA ILE A 84 -10.06 -16.62 -1.30
C ILE A 84 -10.80 -16.07 -2.52
N GLU A 85 -10.09 -15.59 -3.57
CA GLU A 85 -10.72 -15.13 -4.81
C GLU A 85 -11.03 -16.25 -5.82
N TYR A 86 -10.30 -17.37 -5.81
CA TYR A 86 -10.59 -18.51 -6.70
C TYR A 86 -11.51 -19.59 -6.10
N GLY A 87 -11.93 -19.43 -4.84
CA GLY A 87 -12.82 -20.34 -4.11
C GLY A 87 -14.27 -19.88 -4.00
N SER A 88 -14.81 -19.11 -4.95
CA SER A 88 -16.23 -18.70 -5.01
C SER A 88 -16.82 -18.82 -6.41
#